data_AF-A0A529LKE0-F1
#
_entry.id   AF-A0A529LKE0-F1
#
_cell.length_a   1.000
_cell.length_b   1.000
_cell.length_c   1.000
_cell.angle_alpha   90.00
_cell.angle_beta   90.00
_cell.angle_gamma   90.00
#
_symmetry.space_group_name_H-M   'P 1'
#
loop_
_entity.id
_entity.type
_entity.pdbx_description
1 polymer ?
#
loop_
_entity_poly.entity_id
_entity_poly.type
_entity_poly.pdbx_seq_one_letter_code
_entity_poly.pdbx_strand_id
1 'polypeptide(L)'
;AAVRAALAAKLGLSDAPQWHSQRDALVDFSGWLSLATGNLGKFGQDIALMAQAGTEIRLSGGGGSSAMPHKRNPVKAEALVALAHFNAVQLSGMHQALVHEQERSGTAWTLEWLILPQMVMATAAALRLAAELAGQIESLGH
;
A
#
# COMPACT_ATOMS: atom_id res chain seq x y z
N ALA A 1 -21.41 -29.48 -4.42
CA ALA A 1 -20.67 -28.96 -5.59
C ALA A 1 -21.54 -28.04 -6.45
N ALA A 2 -22.67 -28.52 -7.00
CA ALA A 2 -23.53 -27.72 -7.90
C ALA A 2 -23.99 -26.36 -7.30
N VAL A 3 -24.42 -26.33 -6.03
CA VAL A 3 -24.82 -25.08 -5.36
C VAL A 3 -23.66 -24.09 -5.23
N ARG A 4 -22.45 -24.56 -4.88
CA ARG A 4 -21.25 -23.74 -4.71
C ARG A 4 -20.81 -23.12 -6.04
N ALA A 5 -20.76 -23.94 -7.10
CA ALA A 5 -20.43 -23.50 -8.44
C ALA A 5 -21.44 -22.47 -8.98
N ALA A 6 -22.74 -22.71 -8.79
CA ALA A 6 -23.79 -21.76 -9.19
C ALA A 6 -23.69 -20.43 -8.43
N LEU A 7 -23.36 -20.47 -7.13
CA LEU A 7 -23.14 -19.26 -6.34
C LEU A 7 -21.89 -18.49 -6.81
N ALA A 8 -20.78 -19.19 -7.05
CA ALA A 8 -19.55 -18.59 -7.57
C ALA A 8 -19.79 -17.88 -8.90
N ALA A 9 -20.48 -18.53 -9.84
CA ALA A 9 -20.87 -17.94 -11.12
C ALA A 9 -21.75 -16.69 -10.94
N LYS A 10 -22.72 -16.72 -10.01
CA LYS A 10 -23.60 -15.57 -9.73
C LYS A 10 -22.84 -14.37 -9.15
N LEU A 11 -21.75 -14.60 -8.41
CA LEU A 11 -20.91 -13.55 -7.83
C LEU A 11 -19.76 -13.10 -8.74
N GLY A 12 -19.57 -13.75 -9.90
CA GLY A 12 -18.42 -13.49 -10.78
C GLY A 12 -17.09 -13.96 -10.18
N LEU A 13 -17.11 -14.99 -9.33
CA LEU A 13 -15.95 -15.55 -8.65
C LEU A 13 -15.65 -16.97 -9.15
N SER A 14 -14.41 -17.42 -8.93
CA SER A 14 -14.02 -18.82 -9.18
C SER A 14 -14.63 -19.77 -8.17
N ASP A 15 -15.07 -20.96 -8.61
CA ASP A 15 -15.49 -22.03 -7.69
C ASP A 15 -14.26 -22.60 -6.96
N ALA A 16 -14.25 -22.54 -5.63
CA ALA A 16 -13.15 -23.02 -4.80
C ALA A 16 -13.67 -23.86 -3.63
N PRO A 17 -12.92 -24.88 -3.16
CA PRO A 17 -13.23 -25.58 -1.92
C PRO A 17 -13.10 -24.66 -0.70
N GLN A 18 -13.52 -25.14 0.47
CA GLN A 18 -13.43 -24.41 1.73
C GLN A 18 -11.98 -24.07 2.11
N TRP A 19 -11.77 -22.83 2.57
CA TRP A 19 -10.44 -22.26 2.89
C TRP A 19 -10.47 -21.45 4.20
N HIS A 20 -11.31 -21.86 5.16
CA HIS A 20 -11.51 -21.15 6.43
C HIS A 20 -10.24 -21.03 7.28
N SER A 21 -9.31 -21.99 7.18
CA SER A 21 -8.01 -22.00 7.85
C SER A 21 -6.81 -21.99 6.89
N GLN A 22 -7.05 -21.97 5.57
CA GLN A 22 -6.01 -21.85 4.54
C GLN A 22 -6.01 -20.42 4.02
N ARG A 23 -5.15 -19.57 4.59
CA ARG A 23 -5.17 -18.10 4.42
C ARG A 23 -4.01 -17.56 3.57
N ASP A 24 -3.25 -18.45 2.94
CA ASP A 24 -2.11 -18.15 2.06
C ASP A 24 -2.48 -17.13 0.98
N ALA A 25 -3.62 -17.29 0.31
CA ALA A 25 -4.07 -16.34 -0.71
C ALA A 25 -4.22 -14.88 -0.20
N LEU A 26 -4.64 -14.69 1.06
CA LEU A 26 -4.72 -13.34 1.63
C LEU A 26 -3.35 -12.78 1.99
N VAL A 27 -2.46 -13.61 2.51
CA VAL A 27 -1.10 -13.19 2.89
C VAL A 27 -0.25 -12.92 1.65
N ASP A 28 -0.39 -13.70 0.59
CA ASP A 28 0.24 -13.45 -0.70
C ASP A 28 -0.22 -12.11 -1.29
N PHE A 29 -1.53 -11.83 -1.24
CA PHE A 29 -2.06 -10.53 -1.66
C PHE A 29 -1.51 -9.39 -0.80
N SER A 30 -1.43 -9.55 0.52
CA SER A 30 -0.79 -8.58 1.42
C SER A 30 0.69 -8.37 1.11
N GLY A 31 1.41 -9.42 0.75
CA GLY A 31 2.80 -9.34 0.28
C GLY A 31 2.91 -8.47 -0.96
N TRP A 32 2.01 -8.66 -1.94
CA TRP A 32 1.94 -7.82 -3.13
C TRP A 32 1.65 -6.34 -2.80
N LEU A 33 0.71 -6.06 -1.88
CA LEU A 33 0.41 -4.69 -1.43
C LEU A 33 1.64 -4.02 -0.79
N SER A 34 2.35 -4.75 0.06
CA SER A 34 3.57 -4.27 0.72
C SER A 34 4.66 -3.94 -0.31
N LEU A 35 4.89 -4.83 -1.29
CA LEU A 35 5.83 -4.60 -2.39
C LEU A 35 5.45 -3.39 -3.23
N ALA A 36 4.17 -3.24 -3.59
CA ALA A 36 3.69 -2.09 -4.35
C ALA A 36 3.98 -0.79 -3.61
N THR A 37 3.63 -0.69 -2.32
CA THR A 37 3.95 0.51 -1.53
C THR A 37 5.43 0.70 -1.30
N GLY A 38 6.23 -0.37 -1.17
CA GLY A 38 7.69 -0.29 -1.05
C GLY A 38 8.33 0.39 -2.26
N ASN A 39 7.90 0.00 -3.47
CA ASN A 39 8.37 0.62 -4.71
C ASN A 39 7.98 2.11 -4.78
N LEU A 40 6.77 2.46 -4.36
CA LEU A 40 6.31 3.85 -4.32
C LEU A 40 7.04 4.67 -3.22
N GLY A 41 7.36 4.05 -2.09
CA GLY A 41 8.17 4.66 -1.03
C GLY A 41 9.57 4.98 -1.52
N LYS A 42 10.22 4.07 -2.26
CA LYS A 42 11.51 4.33 -2.92
C LYS A 42 11.40 5.54 -3.86
N PHE A 43 10.39 5.55 -4.73
CA PHE A 43 10.13 6.70 -5.62
C PHE A 43 9.97 8.02 -4.83
N GLY A 44 9.22 8.01 -3.73
CA GLY A 44 9.10 9.16 -2.84
C GLY A 44 10.43 9.57 -2.21
N GLN A 45 11.24 8.61 -1.75
CA GLN A 45 12.53 8.88 -1.15
C GLN A 45 13.50 9.56 -2.14
N ASP A 46 13.55 9.08 -3.37
CA ASP A 46 14.40 9.68 -4.41
C ASP A 46 13.98 11.14 -4.69
N ILE A 47 12.69 11.39 -4.84
CA ILE A 47 12.17 12.75 -5.04
C ILE A 47 12.49 13.66 -3.86
N ALA A 48 12.34 13.15 -2.63
CA ALA A 48 12.64 13.93 -1.44
C ALA A 48 14.12 14.34 -1.39
N LEU A 49 15.03 13.42 -1.75
CA LEU A 49 16.46 13.70 -1.83
C LEU A 49 16.81 14.68 -2.95
N MET A 50 16.24 14.52 -4.14
CA MET A 50 16.44 15.46 -5.25
C MET A 50 15.93 16.87 -4.92
N ALA A 51 14.76 16.96 -4.27
CA ALA A 51 14.18 18.23 -3.83
C ALA A 51 15.03 18.89 -2.73
N GLN A 52 15.67 18.10 -1.86
CA GLN A 52 16.61 18.60 -0.86
C GLN A 52 17.88 19.16 -1.49
N ALA A 53 18.41 18.53 -2.54
CA ALA A 53 19.58 19.02 -3.28
C ALA A 53 19.28 20.32 -4.06
N GLY A 54 18.05 20.47 -4.55
CA GLY A 54 17.52 21.74 -5.07
C GLY A 54 17.86 22.08 -6.52
N THR A 55 18.71 21.29 -7.19
CA THR A 55 19.11 21.52 -8.61
C THR A 55 18.69 20.41 -9.57
N GLU A 56 18.30 19.25 -9.05
CA GLU A 56 18.08 18.03 -9.87
C GLU A 56 16.61 17.76 -10.22
N ILE A 57 15.67 18.46 -9.58
CA ILE A 57 14.24 18.29 -9.84
C ILE A 57 13.51 19.62 -9.73
N ARG A 58 12.57 19.83 -10.64
CA ARG A 58 11.61 20.93 -10.57
C ARG A 58 10.21 20.37 -10.45
N LEU A 59 9.49 20.77 -9.39
CA LEU A 59 8.12 20.35 -9.11
C LEU A 59 7.14 21.51 -9.26
N SER A 60 6.03 21.25 -9.96
CA SER A 60 4.88 22.13 -10.06
C SER A 60 4.05 22.06 -8.78
N GLY A 61 3.98 23.19 -8.08
CA GLY A 61 3.38 23.25 -6.75
C GLY A 61 4.24 22.58 -5.66
N GLY A 62 3.88 22.84 -4.41
CA GLY A 62 4.58 22.33 -3.23
C GLY A 62 3.91 22.85 -1.96
N GLY A 63 3.96 22.07 -0.88
CA GLY A 63 3.46 22.51 0.41
C GLY A 63 4.28 23.72 0.86
N GLY A 64 3.69 24.91 0.76
CA GLY A 64 4.32 26.15 1.21
C GLY A 64 4.35 26.18 2.73
N SER A 65 5.49 26.53 3.32
CA SER A 65 5.53 26.86 4.74
C SER A 65 4.86 28.22 4.96
N SER A 66 3.94 28.31 5.93
CA SER A 66 3.31 29.58 6.34
C SER A 66 4.31 30.58 6.93
N ALA A 67 5.47 30.12 7.41
CA ALA A 67 6.52 30.96 7.99
C ALA A 67 7.68 31.25 7.02
N MET A 68 7.87 30.45 5.96
CA MET A 68 8.98 30.57 5.02
C MET A 68 8.48 30.46 3.57
N PRO A 69 8.21 31.58 2.89
CA PRO A 69 7.63 31.61 1.54
C PRO A 69 8.45 30.87 0.47
N HIS A 70 9.76 30.71 0.69
CA HIS A 70 10.68 30.03 -0.22
C HIS A 70 10.84 28.53 0.08
N LYS A 71 10.33 28.01 1.21
CA LYS A 71 10.46 26.60 1.59
C LYS A 71 9.33 25.78 0.98
N ARG A 72 9.68 24.86 0.08
CA ARG A 72 8.77 23.88 -0.52
C ARG A 72 9.13 22.48 -0.04
N ASN A 73 8.29 21.91 0.84
CA ASN A 73 8.50 20.54 1.30
C ASN A 73 7.86 19.54 0.33
N PRO A 74 8.54 18.43 -0.01
CA PRO A 74 7.99 17.37 -0.86
C PRO A 74 7.04 16.46 -0.07
N VAL A 75 5.97 17.03 0.52
CA VAL A 75 5.06 16.35 1.46
C VAL A 75 4.47 15.04 0.90
N LYS A 76 4.13 15.01 -0.40
CA LYS A 76 3.64 13.79 -1.04
C LYS A 76 4.71 12.70 -1.07
N ALA A 77 5.97 13.07 -1.33
CA ALA A 77 7.10 12.16 -1.38
C ALA A 77 7.37 11.55 0.01
N GLU A 78 7.34 12.38 1.05
CA GLU A 78 7.43 11.93 2.46
C GLU A 78 6.28 10.98 2.84
N ALA A 79 5.05 11.30 2.41
CA ALA A 79 3.89 10.44 2.65
C ALA A 79 4.01 9.07 1.97
N LEU A 80 4.61 8.98 0.77
CA LEU A 80 4.87 7.69 0.12
C LEU A 80 5.81 6.81 0.93
N VAL A 81 6.88 7.39 1.49
CA VAL A 81 7.82 6.68 2.38
C VAL A 81 7.10 6.18 3.64
N ALA A 82 6.27 7.02 4.26
CA ALA A 82 5.50 6.63 5.44
C ALA A 82 4.52 5.48 5.16
N LEU A 83 3.80 5.52 4.04
CA LEU A 83 2.86 4.47 3.63
C LEU A 83 3.57 3.15 3.32
N ALA A 84 4.77 3.21 2.72
CA ALA A 84 5.62 2.05 2.50
C ALA A 84 6.00 1.36 3.82
N HIS A 85 6.48 2.14 4.80
CA HIS A 85 6.83 1.61 6.12
C HIS A 85 5.60 1.05 6.85
N PHE A 86 4.46 1.73 6.76
CA PHE A 86 3.21 1.26 7.35
C PHE A 86 2.85 -0.14 6.82
N ASN A 87 2.79 -0.33 5.51
CA ASN A 87 2.45 -1.63 4.92
C ASN A 87 3.47 -2.72 5.25
N ALA A 88 4.76 -2.40 5.30
CA ALA A 88 5.79 -3.36 5.68
C ALA A 88 5.60 -3.87 7.12
N VAL A 89 5.22 -2.99 8.05
CA VAL A 89 4.88 -3.38 9.42
C VAL A 89 3.61 -4.25 9.44
N GLN A 90 2.56 -3.82 8.75
CA GLN A 90 1.30 -4.55 8.69
C GLN A 90 1.43 -5.96 8.11
N LEU A 91 2.30 -6.15 7.10
CA LEU A 91 2.57 -7.46 6.49
C LEU A 91 3.03 -8.50 7.53
N SER A 92 3.83 -8.10 8.52
CA SER A 92 4.24 -9.01 9.59
C SER A 92 3.04 -9.56 10.36
N GLY A 93 2.01 -8.73 10.62
CA GLY A 93 0.78 -9.16 11.27
C GLY A 93 -0.06 -10.09 10.40
N MET A 94 -0.06 -9.91 9.07
CA MET A 94 -0.69 -10.87 8.15
C MET A 94 -0.01 -12.24 8.20
N HIS A 95 1.32 -12.29 8.32
CA HIS A 95 2.02 -13.56 8.52
C HIS A 95 1.68 -14.22 9.87
N GLN A 96 1.49 -13.44 10.94
CA GLN A 96 1.02 -13.97 12.23
C GLN A 96 -0.40 -14.55 12.13
N ALA A 97 -1.24 -13.99 11.24
CA ALA A 97 -2.60 -14.47 11.03
C ALA A 97 -2.68 -15.80 10.24
N LEU A 98 -1.57 -16.36 9.73
CA LEU A 98 -1.59 -17.67 9.07
C LEU A 98 -1.93 -18.83 10.01
N VAL A 99 -1.70 -18.66 11.31
CA VAL A 99 -1.83 -19.74 12.29
C VAL A 99 -3.29 -19.87 12.73
N HIS A 100 -4.09 -20.54 11.91
CA HIS A 100 -5.45 -20.93 12.27
C HIS A 100 -5.46 -22.28 13.00
N GLU A 101 -6.02 -22.36 14.21
CA GLU A 101 -6.30 -23.63 14.86
C GLU A 101 -7.51 -24.36 14.24
N GLN A 102 -7.35 -25.68 14.02
CA GLN A 102 -8.40 -26.58 13.52
C GLN A 102 -9.11 -26.03 12.26
N GLU A 103 -10.44 -25.96 12.27
CA GLU A 103 -11.24 -25.55 11.12
C GLU A 103 -11.34 -24.01 10.99
N ARG A 104 -11.09 -23.25 12.07
CA ARG A 104 -11.11 -21.78 12.07
C ARG A 104 -10.62 -21.21 13.40
N SER A 105 -9.74 -20.22 13.32
CA SER A 105 -9.35 -19.38 14.46
C SER A 105 -10.15 -18.09 14.53
N GLY A 106 -10.70 -17.77 15.69
CA GLY A 106 -11.35 -16.47 15.90
C GLY A 106 -10.35 -15.32 16.01
N THR A 107 -9.18 -15.59 16.61
CA THR A 107 -8.15 -14.57 16.86
C THR A 107 -7.40 -14.21 15.59
N ALA A 108 -6.91 -15.21 14.84
CA ALA A 108 -6.21 -14.97 13.58
C ALA A 108 -7.13 -14.31 12.55
N TRP A 109 -8.39 -14.76 12.44
CA TRP A 109 -9.37 -14.15 11.54
C TRP A 109 -9.69 -12.70 11.90
N THR A 110 -9.84 -12.38 13.18
CA THR A 110 -10.07 -10.99 13.62
C THR A 110 -8.86 -10.11 13.32
N LEU A 111 -7.64 -10.65 13.43
CA LEU A 111 -6.42 -9.92 13.09
C LEU A 111 -6.37 -9.55 11.60
N GLU A 112 -6.74 -10.46 10.70
CA GLU A 112 -6.85 -10.17 9.27
C GLU A 112 -7.79 -8.98 8.99
N TRP A 113 -8.93 -8.91 9.69
CA TRP A 113 -9.92 -7.85 9.52
C TRP A 113 -9.42 -6.48 9.92
N LEU A 114 -8.59 -6.41 10.96
CA LEU A 114 -7.99 -5.15 11.41
C LEU A 114 -6.89 -4.67 10.46
N ILE A 115 -6.17 -5.60 9.83
CA ILE A 115 -4.96 -5.30 9.07
C ILE A 115 -5.23 -5.10 7.58
N LEU A 116 -5.85 -6.09 6.92
CA LEU A 116 -5.92 -6.13 5.46
C LEU A 116 -6.60 -4.90 4.84
N PRO A 117 -7.74 -4.39 5.35
CA PRO A 117 -8.36 -3.18 4.81
C PRO A 117 -7.46 -1.96 4.88
N GLN A 118 -6.69 -1.81 5.97
CA GLN A 118 -5.76 -0.69 6.13
C GLN A 118 -4.62 -0.79 5.13
N MET A 119 -4.11 -1.99 4.84
CA MET A 119 -3.09 -2.19 3.82
C MET A 119 -3.58 -1.81 2.42
N VAL A 120 -4.83 -2.17 2.10
CA VAL A 120 -5.47 -1.78 0.83
C VAL A 120 -5.60 -0.26 0.74
N MET A 121 -6.09 0.40 1.79
CA MET A 121 -6.25 1.85 1.82
C MET A 121 -4.91 2.60 1.73
N ALA A 122 -3.88 2.12 2.42
CA ALA A 122 -2.54 2.68 2.33
C ALA A 122 -1.96 2.57 0.91
N THR A 123 -2.18 1.41 0.26
CA THR A 123 -1.75 1.19 -1.13
C THR A 123 -2.50 2.11 -2.11
N ALA A 124 -3.82 2.24 -1.96
CA ALA A 124 -4.63 3.14 -2.78
C ALA A 124 -4.20 4.61 -2.60
N ALA A 125 -3.96 5.04 -1.36
CA ALA A 125 -3.44 6.37 -1.07
C ALA A 125 -2.06 6.60 -1.69
N ALA A 126 -1.16 5.62 -1.58
CA ALA A 126 0.17 5.70 -2.17
C ALA A 126 0.11 5.81 -3.70
N LEU A 127 -0.70 4.99 -4.38
CA LEU A 127 -0.88 5.05 -5.83
C LEU A 127 -1.39 6.42 -6.28
N ARG A 128 -2.41 6.97 -5.61
CA ARG A 128 -2.95 8.30 -5.91
C ARG A 128 -1.89 9.39 -5.72
N LEU A 129 -1.21 9.40 -4.58
CA LEU A 129 -0.17 10.40 -4.28
C LEU A 129 1.01 10.30 -5.25
N ALA A 130 1.40 9.08 -5.63
CA ALA A 130 2.47 8.87 -6.60
C ALA A 130 2.09 9.36 -7.99
N ALA A 131 0.86 9.09 -8.44
CA ALA A 131 0.36 9.59 -9.73
C ALA A 131 0.32 11.13 -9.75
N GLU A 132 -0.19 11.75 -8.68
CA GLU A 132 -0.19 13.20 -8.56
C GLU A 132 1.22 13.78 -8.52
N LEU A 133 2.13 13.16 -7.75
CA LEU A 133 3.51 13.61 -7.63
C LEU A 133 4.25 13.48 -8.96
N ALA A 134 4.07 12.37 -9.69
CA ALA A 134 4.62 12.18 -11.02
C ALA A 134 4.11 13.25 -12.01
N GLY A 135 2.82 13.58 -11.96
CA GLY A 135 2.24 14.68 -12.74
C GLY A 135 2.74 16.07 -12.35
N GLN A 136 3.39 16.22 -11.20
CA GLN A 136 4.00 17.47 -10.75
C GLN A 136 5.46 17.62 -11.18
N ILE A 137 6.10 16.60 -11.75
CA ILE A 137 7.49 16.70 -12.20
C ILE A 137 7.55 17.51 -13.49
N GLU A 138 8.14 18.71 -13.43
CA GLU A 138 8.35 19.59 -14.59
C GLU A 138 9.66 19.26 -15.31
N SER A 139 10.72 18.91 -14.56
CA SER A 139 12.01 18.47 -15.10
C SER A 139 12.77 17.60 -14.11
N LEU A 140 13.62 16.72 -14.64
CA LEU A 140 14.56 15.87 -13.91
C LEU A 140 15.94 15.98 -14.57
N GLY A 141 16.98 16.21 -13.77
CA GLY A 141 18.34 16.42 -14.26
C GLY A 141 18.56 17.81 -14.86
N HIS A 142 19.73 17.95 -15.51
CA HIS A 142 20.14 19.15 -16.25
C HIS A 142 19.71 19.10 -17.72
#